data_AF-A0A2W7R988-F1
#
_entry.id   AF-A0A2W7R988-F1
#
_cell.length_a   1.000
_cell.length_b   1.000
_cell.length_c   1.000
_cell.angle_alpha   90.00
_cell.angle_beta   90.00
_cell.angle_gamma   90.00
#
_symmetry.space_group_name_H-M   'P 1'
#
loop_
_entity.id
_entity.type
_entity.pdbx_description
1 polymer ?
#
loop_
_entity_poly.entity_id
_entity_poly.type
_entity_poly.pdbx_seq_one_letter_code
_entity_poly.pdbx_strand_id
1 'polypeptide(L)'
;MEKLKIASIALLALAVQGCQDVDPTSDVLDQSQINEEVVYKDLDWKPIDVKTIDPNARTTNSPYQVELVSAEYITAPESNMAGQTVIFSDRGSKKLDFDFSPIAKLNETPDISYYVDQVRPGTDLDLATKEAAIDRAAATWDGVNCSDFGLYKVDGLPLPIGIVAYELGYPSIPGYIADVNHAGWMPASFFDFLAPNGSQFILGVTFTLLLIDENGEYIDTNGDGKFDVGLREIYYNDNFYWGDGELVDVETIALHEMGHGLSQGHFGKAFIKNKGGIQFAPRAVMNASYTGVQTQIKGTDNGGHCGIWGNWPNN
;
A
#
# COMPACT_ATOMS: atom_id res chain seq x y z
N MET A 1 69.44 43.35 -57.43
CA MET A 1 68.05 43.29 -56.94
C MET A 1 68.14 43.25 -55.43
N GLU A 2 68.40 44.40 -54.80
CA GLU A 2 67.40 45.30 -54.16
C GLU A 2 66.78 44.67 -52.89
N LYS A 3 67.32 45.03 -51.71
CA LYS A 3 66.82 46.05 -50.74
C LYS A 3 65.93 45.37 -49.67
N LEU A 4 66.39 45.21 -48.43
CA LEU A 4 66.48 46.22 -47.34
C LEU A 4 65.12 46.55 -46.70
N LYS A 5 65.07 46.35 -45.37
CA LYS A 5 64.39 47.12 -44.29
C LYS A 5 63.60 46.18 -43.34
N ILE A 6 64.09 45.93 -42.12
CA ILE A 6 64.17 46.80 -40.91
C ILE A 6 62.84 46.88 -40.15
N ALA A 7 62.99 46.71 -38.83
CA ALA A 7 62.14 47.16 -37.72
C ALA A 7 60.94 46.28 -37.36
N SER A 8 60.58 46.08 -36.09
CA SER A 8 61.13 46.41 -34.76
C SER A 8 59.99 46.18 -33.77
N ILE A 9 60.30 45.73 -32.53
CA ILE A 9 59.55 46.04 -31.29
C ILE A 9 58.16 45.32 -31.19
N ALA A 10 57.71 44.70 -30.09
CA ALA A 10 57.92 44.89 -28.66
C ALA A 10 57.61 43.59 -27.89
N LEU A 11 58.24 43.49 -26.72
CA LEU A 11 57.86 42.70 -25.55
C LEU A 11 56.33 42.63 -25.34
N LEU A 12 55.84 41.49 -24.87
CA LEU A 12 55.01 41.48 -23.67
C LEU A 12 55.11 40.12 -22.95
N ALA A 13 55.45 40.18 -21.67
CA ALA A 13 55.41 39.08 -20.73
C ALA A 13 53.97 38.56 -20.56
N LEU A 14 53.79 37.24 -20.55
CA LEU A 14 52.60 36.61 -20.00
C LEU A 14 53.04 35.47 -19.10
N ALA A 15 52.59 35.60 -17.86
CA ALA A 15 52.81 34.69 -16.76
C ALA A 15 52.37 33.27 -17.12
N VAL A 16 53.15 32.30 -16.66
CA VAL A 16 52.78 30.88 -16.64
C VAL A 16 51.62 30.72 -15.67
N GLN A 17 50.39 30.76 -16.16
CA GLN A 17 49.24 30.18 -15.49
C GLN A 17 49.17 28.72 -15.91
N GLY A 18 49.46 27.81 -14.96
CA GLY A 18 49.15 26.41 -15.12
C GLY A 18 47.64 26.24 -15.20
N CYS A 19 47.15 25.78 -16.35
CA CYS A 19 45.82 25.16 -16.43
C CYS A 19 45.90 23.83 -15.68
N GLN A 20 45.50 23.86 -14.41
CA GLN A 20 44.78 22.72 -13.85
C GLN A 20 43.42 22.74 -14.53
N ASP A 21 43.15 21.77 -15.40
CA ASP A 21 41.79 21.44 -15.79
C ASP A 21 41.08 20.98 -14.51
N VAL A 22 40.44 21.93 -13.84
CA VAL A 22 39.45 21.67 -12.81
C VAL A 22 38.25 21.13 -13.57
N ASP A 23 38.13 19.81 -13.58
CA ASP A 23 36.95 19.09 -14.01
C ASP A 23 35.74 19.72 -13.31
N PRO A 24 34.86 20.44 -14.03
CA PRO A 24 33.71 21.07 -13.41
C PRO A 24 32.75 19.94 -13.05
N THR A 25 32.76 19.62 -11.76
CA THR A 25 31.65 18.98 -11.07
C THR A 25 31.19 17.69 -11.75
N SER A 26 31.88 16.59 -11.44
CA SER A 26 31.13 15.38 -11.12
C SER A 26 30.31 15.69 -9.86
N ASP A 27 29.23 16.45 -10.01
CA ASP A 27 28.06 16.30 -9.18
C ASP A 27 27.55 14.90 -9.49
N VAL A 28 28.23 13.91 -8.89
CA VAL A 28 27.55 12.73 -8.41
C VAL A 28 26.53 13.32 -7.46
N LEU A 29 25.34 13.60 -8.00
CA LEU A 29 24.16 13.91 -7.21
C LEU A 29 24.16 12.85 -6.13
N ASP A 30 24.47 13.31 -4.93
CA ASP A 30 24.34 12.53 -3.72
C ASP A 30 22.96 11.92 -3.81
N GLN A 31 22.91 10.60 -4.04
CA GLN A 31 21.68 9.82 -4.03
C GLN A 31 21.29 9.65 -2.56
N SER A 32 21.23 10.78 -1.84
CA SER A 32 20.64 10.85 -0.54
C SER A 32 19.29 10.21 -0.71
N GLN A 33 19.13 9.11 0.02
CA GLN A 33 17.90 8.37 0.10
C GLN A 33 16.82 9.41 0.29
N ILE A 34 15.88 9.48 -0.66
CA ILE A 34 14.61 10.13 -0.38
C ILE A 34 14.04 9.24 0.71
N ASN A 35 14.28 9.63 1.95
CA ASN A 35 13.65 9.05 3.11
C ASN A 35 12.17 9.29 2.84
N GLU A 36 11.46 8.21 2.56
CA GLU A 36 10.01 8.20 2.69
C GLU A 36 9.74 8.60 4.14
N GLU A 37 9.40 9.87 4.34
CA GLU A 37 9.01 10.34 5.65
C GLU A 37 7.67 9.68 5.92
N VAL A 38 7.69 8.63 6.74
CA VAL A 38 6.48 8.03 7.29
C VAL A 38 5.70 9.18 7.94
N VAL A 39 4.54 9.50 7.38
CA VAL A 39 3.69 10.56 7.91
C VAL A 39 2.95 9.97 9.09
N TYR A 40 3.49 10.22 10.28
CA TYR A 40 2.82 9.88 11.52
C TYR A 40 1.68 10.86 11.76
N LYS A 41 0.48 10.32 11.98
CA LYS A 41 -0.68 11.07 12.44
C LYS A 41 -1.12 10.48 13.75
N ASP A 42 -1.05 11.26 14.82
CA ASP A 42 -1.60 10.84 16.11
C ASP A 42 -3.11 10.67 15.97
N LEU A 43 -3.57 9.45 16.19
CA LEU A 43 -4.97 9.13 16.37
C LEU A 43 -5.20 9.03 17.88
N ASP A 44 -5.96 9.94 18.46
CA ASP A 44 -6.38 9.87 19.87
C ASP A 44 -7.51 8.84 20.05
N TRP A 45 -7.35 7.67 19.43
CA TRP A 45 -8.30 6.57 19.46
C TRP A 45 -7.92 5.65 20.62
N LYS A 46 -8.91 5.32 21.44
CA LYS A 46 -8.71 4.31 22.49
C LYS A 46 -8.80 2.91 21.84
N PRO A 47 -8.21 1.88 22.47
CA PRO A 47 -8.50 0.50 22.11
C PRO A 47 -10.01 0.28 21.95
N ILE A 48 -10.38 -0.39 20.86
CA ILE A 48 -11.76 -0.50 20.41
C ILE A 48 -12.27 -1.89 20.77
N ASP A 49 -13.37 -1.93 21.53
CA ASP A 49 -14.11 -3.17 21.77
C ASP A 49 -14.75 -3.63 20.46
N VAL A 50 -14.25 -4.74 19.90
CA VAL A 50 -14.78 -5.26 18.64
C VAL A 50 -15.88 -6.28 18.86
N LYS A 51 -16.84 -6.26 17.93
CA LYS A 51 -17.95 -7.19 17.88
C LYS A 51 -17.85 -8.04 16.63
N THR A 52 -17.91 -9.35 16.81
CA THR A 52 -18.10 -10.30 15.71
C THR A 52 -19.54 -10.16 15.21
N ILE A 53 -19.73 -10.10 13.91
CA ILE A 53 -21.04 -10.13 13.27
C ILE A 53 -21.24 -11.49 12.61
N ASP A 54 -22.23 -12.25 13.07
CA ASP A 54 -22.54 -13.56 12.49
C ASP A 54 -23.33 -13.45 11.16
N PRO A 55 -23.47 -14.53 10.38
CA PRO A 55 -24.24 -14.52 9.14
C PRO A 55 -25.72 -14.14 9.28
N ASN A 56 -26.27 -14.13 10.50
CA ASN A 56 -27.62 -13.65 10.82
C ASN A 56 -27.64 -12.21 11.34
N ALA A 57 -26.54 -11.46 11.15
CA ALA A 57 -26.33 -10.10 11.62
C ALA A 57 -26.44 -9.93 13.15
N ARG A 58 -26.17 -10.97 13.93
CA ARG A 58 -26.09 -10.87 15.39
C ARG A 58 -24.69 -10.45 15.79
N THR A 59 -24.61 -9.59 16.79
CA THR A 59 -23.34 -9.11 17.34
C THR A 59 -23.00 -9.86 18.62
N THR A 60 -21.74 -10.28 18.74
CA THR A 60 -21.19 -10.88 19.96
C THR A 60 -19.90 -10.15 20.33
N ASN A 61 -19.67 -9.90 21.62
CA ASN A 61 -18.42 -9.27 22.04
C ASN A 61 -17.25 -10.22 21.80
N SER A 62 -16.18 -9.71 21.23
CA SER A 62 -14.89 -10.39 21.16
C SER A 62 -14.22 -10.40 22.54
N PRO A 63 -13.43 -11.44 22.88
CA PRO A 63 -12.54 -11.38 24.04
C PRO A 63 -11.34 -10.44 23.83
N TYR A 64 -11.09 -10.02 22.59
CA TYR A 64 -10.00 -9.11 22.22
C TYR A 64 -10.51 -7.70 21.93
N GLN A 65 -9.67 -6.72 22.23
CA GLN A 65 -9.78 -5.36 21.71
C GLN A 65 -8.89 -5.21 20.48
N VAL A 66 -9.10 -4.15 19.71
CA VAL A 66 -8.19 -3.80 18.62
C VAL A 66 -7.73 -2.36 18.66
N GLU A 67 -6.57 -2.09 18.07
CA GLU A 67 -6.05 -0.75 17.86
C GLU A 67 -5.58 -0.55 16.42
N LEU A 68 -5.93 0.60 15.85
CA LEU A 68 -5.48 0.99 14.52
C LEU A 68 -4.03 1.46 14.57
N VAL A 69 -3.13 0.78 13.86
CA VAL A 69 -1.69 1.09 13.90
C VAL A 69 -1.10 1.52 12.57
N SER A 70 -1.77 1.23 11.45
CA SER A 70 -1.27 1.62 10.12
C SER A 70 -2.38 1.80 9.09
N ALA A 71 -2.08 2.61 8.07
CA ALA A 71 -2.89 2.83 6.88
C ALA A 71 -1.97 2.86 5.65
N GLU A 72 -1.98 1.79 4.87
CA GLU A 72 -1.18 1.65 3.64
C GLU A 72 -2.07 1.96 2.44
N TYR A 73 -1.62 2.77 1.47
CA TYR A 73 -2.47 3.17 0.35
C TYR A 73 -1.76 3.21 -0.99
N ILE A 74 -2.48 2.87 -2.08
CA ILE A 74 -1.97 3.02 -3.45
C ILE A 74 -2.36 4.36 -4.07
N THR A 75 -1.42 4.96 -4.79
CA THR A 75 -1.54 6.28 -5.40
C THR A 75 -1.84 6.25 -6.91
N ALA A 76 -2.52 7.27 -7.42
CA ALA A 76 -2.75 7.52 -8.84
C ALA A 76 -1.43 7.94 -9.56
N PRO A 77 -1.28 7.65 -10.87
CA PRO A 77 0.00 7.73 -11.59
C PRO A 77 0.62 9.13 -11.78
N GLU A 78 -0.02 10.25 -11.40
CA GLU A 78 0.40 11.61 -11.78
C GLU A 78 0.89 12.53 -10.62
N SER A 79 1.23 12.01 -9.44
CA SER A 79 1.78 12.84 -8.33
C SER A 79 3.28 13.17 -8.54
N ASN A 80 3.70 14.45 -8.44
CA ASN A 80 5.00 14.94 -8.93
C ASN A 80 5.83 15.71 -7.87
N MET A 81 6.98 15.18 -7.40
CA MET A 81 7.97 15.90 -6.54
C MET A 81 9.44 15.72 -7.05
N ALA A 82 10.14 16.79 -7.46
CA ALA A 82 11.19 16.75 -8.52
C ALA A 82 12.69 16.55 -8.16
N GLY A 83 13.44 15.94 -9.12
CA GLY A 83 14.92 15.85 -9.26
C GLY A 83 15.47 14.42 -9.42
N GLN A 84 15.38 13.79 -10.61
CA GLN A 84 14.92 12.38 -10.70
C GLN A 84 13.73 12.26 -9.76
N THR A 85 12.57 12.75 -10.18
CA THR A 85 11.35 12.72 -9.36
C THR A 85 11.08 11.28 -8.96
N VAL A 86 11.54 10.88 -7.78
CA VAL A 86 11.22 9.59 -7.20
C VAL A 86 9.83 9.77 -6.65
N ILE A 87 8.88 9.06 -7.24
CA ILE A 87 7.47 9.14 -6.87
C ILE A 87 7.27 8.35 -5.58
N PHE A 88 7.95 7.20 -5.47
CA PHE A 88 8.12 6.40 -4.25
C PHE A 88 9.39 5.56 -4.39
N SER A 89 9.98 5.13 -3.27
CA SER A 89 11.14 4.25 -3.18
C SER A 89 11.09 3.35 -1.95
N ASP A 90 10.16 2.40 -1.94
CA ASP A 90 10.10 1.38 -0.90
C ASP A 90 11.06 0.22 -1.22
N ARG A 91 12.15 0.15 -0.44
CA ARG A 91 13.16 -0.93 -0.52
C ARG A 91 13.10 -1.86 0.68
N GLY A 92 12.00 -1.84 1.43
CA GLY A 92 11.79 -2.63 2.63
C GLY A 92 11.80 -4.15 2.40
N SER A 93 11.48 -4.89 3.46
CA SER A 93 11.52 -6.36 3.48
C SER A 93 10.38 -7.02 2.68
N LYS A 94 9.49 -6.23 2.06
CA LYS A 94 8.23 -6.62 1.39
C LYS A 94 7.18 -7.20 2.33
N LYS A 95 7.40 -7.08 3.63
CA LYS A 95 6.50 -7.56 4.66
C LYS A 95 6.13 -6.37 5.52
N LEU A 96 4.87 -6.34 5.94
CA LEU A 96 4.48 -5.46 7.04
C LEU A 96 5.16 -5.96 8.33
N ASP A 97 5.36 -5.02 9.25
CA ASP A 97 5.90 -5.29 10.59
C ASP A 97 4.90 -6.06 11.47
N PHE A 98 3.66 -6.21 11.01
CA PHE A 98 2.58 -6.92 11.68
C PHE A 98 2.06 -8.05 10.79
N ASP A 99 1.74 -9.19 11.39
CA ASP A 99 1.26 -10.36 10.66
C ASP A 99 0.09 -11.03 11.35
N PHE A 100 -0.66 -11.82 10.59
CA PHE A 100 -1.67 -12.68 11.18
C PHE A 100 -1.00 -13.84 11.93
N SER A 101 -1.50 -14.16 13.12
CA SER A 101 -1.09 -15.38 13.84
C SER A 101 -2.06 -16.53 13.59
N PRO A 102 -1.59 -17.78 13.45
CA PRO A 102 -2.46 -18.95 13.33
C PRO A 102 -3.14 -19.32 14.66
N ILE A 103 -2.72 -18.70 15.77
CA ILE A 103 -3.21 -18.96 17.14
C ILE A 103 -4.24 -17.91 17.55
N ALA A 104 -3.90 -16.63 17.44
CA ALA A 104 -4.82 -15.53 17.77
C ALA A 104 -5.72 -15.24 16.57
N LYS A 105 -6.89 -15.88 16.55
CA LYS A 105 -7.88 -15.76 15.48
C LYS A 105 -9.24 -15.36 16.00
N LEU A 106 -9.85 -14.42 15.30
CA LEU A 106 -11.19 -13.95 15.61
C LEU A 106 -12.29 -14.94 15.16
N ASN A 107 -12.01 -15.79 14.17
CA ASN A 107 -12.91 -16.81 13.63
C ASN A 107 -12.58 -18.25 14.08
N GLU A 108 -11.60 -18.43 14.97
CA GLU A 108 -11.12 -19.72 15.51
C GLU A 108 -10.55 -20.71 14.46
N THR A 109 -10.32 -20.28 13.22
CA THR A 109 -9.71 -21.12 12.16
C THR A 109 -8.39 -20.54 11.68
N PRO A 110 -7.40 -21.37 11.30
CA PRO A 110 -6.16 -20.89 10.70
C PRO A 110 -6.37 -20.39 9.25
N ASP A 111 -7.49 -20.73 8.62
CA ASP A 111 -7.84 -20.24 7.29
C ASP A 111 -8.13 -18.73 7.33
N ILE A 112 -7.69 -18.00 6.30
CA ILE A 112 -7.92 -16.56 6.20
C ILE A 112 -9.25 -16.32 5.51
N SER A 113 -10.11 -15.56 6.18
CA SER A 113 -11.41 -15.17 5.65
C SER A 113 -11.36 -13.79 5.01
N TYR A 114 -12.13 -13.58 3.94
CA TYR A 114 -12.38 -12.25 3.39
C TYR A 114 -13.86 -11.96 3.19
N TYR A 115 -14.20 -10.67 3.20
CA TYR A 115 -15.56 -10.16 3.04
C TYR A 115 -15.61 -9.00 2.05
N VAL A 116 -16.72 -8.86 1.33
CA VAL A 116 -17.00 -7.74 0.42
C VAL A 116 -18.28 -7.03 0.85
N ASP A 117 -18.17 -5.72 1.11
CA ASP A 117 -19.29 -4.87 1.50
C ASP A 117 -20.37 -4.82 0.42
N GLN A 118 -21.63 -5.04 0.83
CA GLN A 118 -22.77 -5.18 -0.08
C GLN A 118 -23.62 -3.89 -0.19
N VAL A 119 -23.27 -2.82 0.51
CA VAL A 119 -24.12 -1.62 0.65
C VAL A 119 -23.44 -0.31 0.27
N ARG A 120 -22.12 -0.32 0.11
CA ARG A 120 -21.30 0.81 -0.35
C ARG A 120 -20.54 0.43 -1.63
N PRO A 121 -21.25 0.13 -2.75
CA PRO A 121 -20.60 -0.23 -3.99
C PRO A 121 -19.90 0.95 -4.66
N GLY A 122 -20.14 2.21 -4.29
CA GLY A 122 -19.68 3.39 -5.04
C GLY A 122 -20.55 3.69 -6.28
N THR A 123 -20.14 4.65 -7.13
CA THR A 123 -21.06 5.21 -8.16
C THR A 123 -20.99 4.60 -9.57
N ASP A 124 -19.83 4.10 -10.02
CA ASP A 124 -19.61 3.95 -11.48
C ASP A 124 -19.83 2.55 -12.05
N LEU A 125 -19.61 1.51 -11.24
CA LEU A 125 -19.85 0.11 -11.59
C LEU A 125 -20.87 -0.47 -10.60
N ASP A 126 -21.68 -1.41 -11.07
CA ASP A 126 -22.60 -2.14 -10.21
C ASP A 126 -21.85 -3.03 -9.20
N LEU A 127 -22.55 -3.36 -8.10
CA LEU A 127 -22.00 -4.16 -7.01
C LEU A 127 -21.46 -5.51 -7.49
N ALA A 128 -22.19 -6.22 -8.36
CA ALA A 128 -21.81 -7.55 -8.78
C ALA A 128 -20.51 -7.54 -9.60
N THR A 129 -20.33 -6.52 -10.45
CA THR A 129 -19.08 -6.33 -11.20
C THR A 129 -17.90 -6.07 -10.28
N LYS A 130 -18.05 -5.17 -9.29
CA LYS A 130 -16.99 -4.86 -8.31
C LYS A 130 -16.65 -6.05 -7.42
N GLU A 131 -17.65 -6.76 -6.94
CA GLU A 131 -17.50 -7.96 -6.14
C GLU A 131 -16.78 -9.07 -6.93
N ALA A 132 -17.16 -9.30 -8.19
CA ALA A 132 -16.48 -10.26 -9.04
C ALA A 132 -15.01 -9.89 -9.29
N ALA A 133 -14.68 -8.61 -9.42
CA ALA A 133 -13.30 -8.14 -9.54
C ALA A 133 -12.48 -8.41 -8.26
N ILE A 134 -13.06 -8.16 -7.08
CA ILE A 134 -12.43 -8.49 -5.79
C ILE A 134 -12.26 -10.00 -5.64
N ASP A 135 -13.25 -10.80 -6.03
CA ASP A 135 -13.17 -12.26 -5.95
C ASP A 135 -12.07 -12.83 -6.88
N ARG A 136 -11.83 -12.22 -8.05
CA ARG A 136 -10.70 -12.59 -8.92
C ARG A 136 -9.36 -12.21 -8.31
N ALA A 137 -9.27 -11.07 -7.63
CA ALA A 137 -8.07 -10.69 -6.88
C ALA A 137 -7.78 -11.69 -5.74
N ALA A 138 -8.79 -12.09 -4.98
CA ALA A 138 -8.68 -13.12 -3.96
C ALA A 138 -8.23 -14.46 -4.54
N ALA A 139 -8.88 -14.93 -5.59
CA ALA A 139 -8.50 -16.17 -6.28
C ALA A 139 -7.07 -16.12 -6.83
N THR A 140 -6.56 -14.94 -7.20
CA THR A 140 -5.18 -14.78 -7.66
C THR A 140 -4.18 -14.96 -6.52
N TRP A 141 -4.47 -14.46 -5.31
CA TRP A 141 -3.64 -14.69 -4.13
C TRP A 141 -3.72 -16.14 -3.63
N ASP A 142 -4.91 -16.72 -3.60
CA ASP A 142 -5.13 -18.12 -3.22
C ASP A 142 -4.42 -19.10 -4.18
N GLY A 143 -4.37 -18.76 -5.47
CA GLY A 143 -3.69 -19.55 -6.50
C GLY A 143 -2.16 -19.52 -6.43
N VAL A 144 -1.54 -18.85 -5.45
CA VAL A 144 -0.08 -18.82 -5.30
C VAL A 144 0.43 -20.11 -4.68
N ASN A 145 1.02 -20.98 -5.50
CA ASN A 145 1.43 -22.36 -5.17
C ASN A 145 2.30 -22.58 -3.92
N CYS A 146 2.98 -21.55 -3.40
CA CYS A 146 3.87 -21.72 -2.26
C CYS A 146 3.17 -21.64 -0.92
N SER A 147 1.90 -21.24 -0.88
CA SER A 147 1.13 -21.04 0.34
C SER A 147 -0.16 -21.84 0.31
N ASP A 148 -0.62 -22.27 1.49
CA ASP A 148 -1.90 -22.94 1.70
C ASP A 148 -2.57 -22.33 2.93
N PHE A 149 -2.94 -21.06 2.82
CA PHE A 149 -3.54 -20.27 3.90
C PHE A 149 -5.07 -20.29 3.89
N GLY A 150 -5.65 -21.13 3.04
CA GLY A 150 -7.09 -21.41 2.98
C GLY A 150 -7.94 -20.17 2.78
N LEU A 151 -7.69 -19.37 1.73
CA LEU A 151 -8.46 -18.15 1.54
C LEU A 151 -9.93 -18.47 1.19
N TYR A 152 -10.87 -17.95 1.97
CA TYR A 152 -12.29 -18.16 1.69
C TYR A 152 -13.14 -16.91 1.92
N LYS A 153 -14.23 -16.82 1.16
CA LYS A 153 -15.18 -15.72 1.25
C LYS A 153 -16.23 -15.99 2.31
N VAL A 154 -16.52 -15.00 3.14
CA VAL A 154 -17.69 -14.98 4.04
C VAL A 154 -18.88 -14.36 3.33
N ASP A 155 -20.08 -14.90 3.56
CA ASP A 155 -21.32 -14.40 2.98
C ASP A 155 -21.53 -12.91 3.27
N GLY A 156 -21.94 -12.18 2.24
CA GLY A 156 -22.23 -10.76 2.31
C GLY A 156 -23.40 -10.45 3.27
N LEU A 157 -23.33 -9.33 3.99
CA LEU A 157 -24.43 -8.81 4.80
C LEU A 157 -24.91 -7.48 4.25
N PRO A 158 -26.22 -7.18 4.29
CA PRO A 158 -26.78 -5.91 3.84
C PRO A 158 -26.56 -4.80 4.88
N LEU A 159 -25.35 -4.68 5.42
CA LEU A 159 -24.96 -3.77 6.49
C LEU A 159 -23.60 -3.15 6.18
N PRO A 160 -23.41 -1.83 6.45
CA PRO A 160 -22.11 -1.20 6.26
C PRO A 160 -21.23 -1.53 7.47
N ILE A 161 -20.32 -2.51 7.34
CA ILE A 161 -19.44 -2.94 8.42
C ILE A 161 -18.09 -2.23 8.29
N GLY A 162 -17.56 -1.70 9.39
CA GLY A 162 -16.24 -1.09 9.39
C GLY A 162 -16.00 -0.20 10.61
N ILE A 163 -14.94 -0.50 11.34
CA ILE A 163 -14.49 0.20 12.54
C ILE A 163 -13.93 1.57 12.15
N VAL A 164 -13.02 1.64 11.17
CA VAL A 164 -12.38 2.90 10.78
C VAL A 164 -13.40 3.90 10.26
N ALA A 165 -14.33 3.45 9.41
CA ALA A 165 -15.42 4.29 8.92
C ALA A 165 -16.30 4.81 10.07
N TYR A 166 -16.60 3.98 11.07
CA TYR A 166 -17.40 4.37 12.24
C TYR A 166 -16.69 5.43 13.09
N GLU A 167 -15.41 5.21 13.44
CA GLU A 167 -14.61 6.13 14.25
C GLU A 167 -14.43 7.50 13.57
N LEU A 168 -14.38 7.53 12.24
CA LEU A 168 -14.36 8.76 11.45
C LEU A 168 -15.74 9.42 11.25
N GLY A 169 -16.80 8.85 11.82
CA GLY A 169 -18.15 9.41 11.81
C GLY A 169 -18.96 9.13 10.54
N TYR A 170 -18.54 8.17 9.71
CA TYR A 170 -19.31 7.73 8.55
C TYR A 170 -20.36 6.68 8.93
N PRO A 171 -21.46 6.53 8.16
CA PRO A 171 -22.45 5.48 8.39
C PRO A 171 -21.81 4.10 8.31
N SER A 172 -21.63 3.46 9.46
CA SER A 172 -20.99 2.16 9.60
C SER A 172 -21.39 1.50 10.92
N ILE A 173 -21.27 0.18 10.98
CA ILE A 173 -21.40 -0.62 12.19
C ILE A 173 -19.97 -1.01 12.63
N PRO A 174 -19.55 -0.63 13.85
CA PRO A 174 -18.24 -1.00 14.35
C PRO A 174 -18.25 -2.49 14.68
N GLY A 175 -17.52 -3.26 13.89
CA GLY A 175 -17.44 -4.70 13.99
C GLY A 175 -16.70 -5.28 12.80
N TYR A 176 -16.55 -6.60 12.80
CA TYR A 176 -15.89 -7.35 11.74
C TYR A 176 -16.68 -8.62 11.42
N ILE A 177 -16.42 -9.15 10.23
CA ILE A 177 -17.02 -10.40 9.74
C ILE A 177 -15.99 -11.36 9.15
N ALA A 178 -14.83 -10.83 8.74
CA ALA A 178 -13.71 -11.60 8.22
C ALA A 178 -12.36 -11.04 8.72
N ASP A 179 -11.27 -11.75 8.43
CA ASP A 179 -9.90 -11.29 8.71
C ASP A 179 -9.54 -10.10 7.80
N VAL A 180 -9.93 -10.18 6.51
CA VAL A 180 -9.75 -9.10 5.52
C VAL A 180 -11.10 -8.59 5.04
N ASN A 181 -11.44 -7.34 5.38
CA ASN A 181 -12.75 -6.76 5.09
C ASN A 181 -12.62 -5.71 3.98
N HIS A 182 -13.09 -6.02 2.77
CA HIS A 182 -13.31 -5.00 1.73
C HIS A 182 -14.54 -4.17 2.11
N ALA A 183 -14.31 -3.16 2.94
CA ALA A 183 -15.31 -2.34 3.63
C ALA A 183 -15.92 -1.23 2.74
N GLY A 184 -15.76 -1.33 1.42
CA GLY A 184 -16.54 -0.58 0.43
C GLY A 184 -15.90 0.73 -0.05
N TRP A 185 -16.68 1.45 -0.86
CA TRP A 185 -16.29 2.72 -1.46
C TRP A 185 -16.69 3.89 -0.56
N MET A 186 -15.73 4.77 -0.30
CA MET A 186 -15.87 5.87 0.65
C MET A 186 -15.75 7.23 -0.06
N PRO A 187 -16.43 8.28 0.44
CA PRO A 187 -16.41 9.60 -0.18
C PRO A 187 -15.04 10.26 -0.07
N ALA A 188 -14.79 11.27 -0.90
CA ALA A 188 -13.55 12.06 -0.94
C ALA A 188 -13.03 12.48 0.45
N SER A 189 -13.92 12.93 1.34
CA SER A 189 -13.56 13.38 2.69
C SER A 189 -12.92 12.30 3.55
N PHE A 190 -13.16 11.02 3.27
CA PHE A 190 -12.52 9.89 3.97
C PHE A 190 -11.02 9.83 3.64
N PHE A 191 -10.67 10.06 2.37
CA PHE A 191 -9.29 10.02 1.90
C PHE A 191 -8.53 11.32 2.21
N ASP A 192 -9.23 12.46 2.21
CA ASP A 192 -8.63 13.74 2.64
C ASP A 192 -8.26 13.76 4.14
N PHE A 193 -8.84 12.85 4.94
CA PHE A 193 -8.39 12.64 6.32
C PHE A 193 -6.98 12.02 6.37
N LEU A 194 -6.66 11.11 5.45
CA LEU A 194 -5.39 10.37 5.45
C LEU A 194 -4.23 11.25 5.00
N ALA A 195 -4.46 12.08 4.00
CA ALA A 195 -3.46 13.01 3.51
C ALA A 195 -4.14 14.28 2.97
N PRO A 196 -3.45 15.44 3.02
CA PRO A 196 -3.95 16.65 2.36
C PRO A 196 -4.24 16.40 0.87
N ASN A 197 -5.50 16.60 0.46
CA ASN A 197 -6.01 16.26 -0.88
C ASN A 197 -5.90 14.77 -1.24
N GLY A 198 -5.91 13.88 -0.25
CA GLY A 198 -5.83 12.43 -0.45
C GLY A 198 -6.91 11.91 -1.41
N SER A 199 -8.08 12.53 -1.44
CA SER A 199 -9.15 12.21 -2.41
C SER A 199 -8.73 12.30 -3.88
N GLN A 200 -7.70 13.08 -4.20
CA GLN A 200 -7.22 13.33 -5.56
C GLN A 200 -6.17 12.34 -6.04
N PHE A 201 -5.60 11.54 -5.14
CA PHE A 201 -4.52 10.64 -5.50
C PHE A 201 -4.55 9.28 -4.82
N ILE A 202 -5.27 9.08 -3.71
CA ILE A 202 -5.40 7.77 -3.06
C ILE A 202 -6.52 6.99 -3.75
N LEU A 203 -6.23 5.82 -4.31
CA LEU A 203 -7.23 4.97 -4.99
C LEU A 203 -7.87 3.96 -4.03
N GLY A 204 -7.06 3.39 -3.14
CA GLY A 204 -7.44 2.43 -2.12
C GLY A 204 -6.55 2.57 -0.90
N VAL A 205 -7.02 2.08 0.24
CA VAL A 205 -6.27 2.05 1.50
C VAL A 205 -6.61 0.79 2.27
N THR A 206 -5.59 0.18 2.88
CA THR A 206 -5.70 -0.93 3.82
C THR A 206 -5.27 -0.49 5.21
N PHE A 207 -6.18 -0.57 6.16
CA PHE A 207 -5.91 -0.32 7.57
C PHE A 207 -5.58 -1.63 8.29
N THR A 208 -4.57 -1.60 9.16
CA THR A 208 -4.22 -2.75 10.02
C THR A 208 -4.62 -2.49 11.46
N LEU A 209 -5.42 -3.41 12.01
CA LEU A 209 -5.86 -3.37 13.40
C LEU A 209 -5.23 -4.55 14.17
N LEU A 210 -4.41 -4.24 15.18
CA LEU A 210 -3.76 -5.25 16.02
C LEU A 210 -4.65 -5.71 17.14
N LEU A 211 -4.46 -6.95 17.57
CA LEU A 211 -5.11 -7.47 18.78
C LEU A 211 -4.45 -6.92 20.03
N ILE A 212 -5.30 -6.59 21.00
CA ILE A 212 -4.91 -6.16 22.34
C ILE A 212 -5.57 -7.08 23.35
N ASP A 213 -4.80 -7.49 24.36
CA ASP A 213 -5.28 -8.34 25.45
C ASP A 213 -6.11 -7.55 26.49
N GLU A 214 -6.59 -8.26 27.53
CA GLU A 214 -7.38 -7.65 28.61
C GLU A 214 -6.61 -6.60 29.45
N ASN A 215 -5.27 -6.57 29.35
CA ASN A 215 -4.40 -5.65 30.08
C ASN A 215 -4.03 -4.41 29.25
N GLY A 216 -4.42 -4.36 27.97
CA GLY A 216 -4.04 -3.28 27.07
C GLY A 216 -2.68 -3.49 26.39
N GLU A 217 -2.16 -4.72 26.38
CA GLU A 217 -0.87 -5.05 25.77
C GLU A 217 -1.07 -5.69 24.38
N TYR A 218 -0.16 -5.36 23.43
CA TYR A 218 -0.11 -6.05 22.15
C TYR A 218 0.34 -7.50 22.34
N ILE A 219 -0.23 -8.39 21.56
CA ILE A 219 0.03 -9.82 21.63
C ILE A 219 0.90 -10.29 20.45
N ASP A 220 1.75 -11.27 20.72
CA ASP A 220 2.53 -12.06 19.75
C ASP A 220 2.36 -13.52 20.17
N THR A 221 1.30 -14.17 19.66
CA THR A 221 0.91 -15.50 20.16
C THR A 221 1.72 -16.64 19.56
N ASN A 222 2.30 -16.46 18.37
CA ASN A 222 3.15 -17.45 17.71
C ASN A 222 4.65 -17.24 17.98
N GLY A 223 5.04 -16.13 18.61
CA GLY A 223 6.41 -15.86 19.05
C GLY A 223 7.36 -15.52 17.90
N ASP A 224 6.83 -14.96 16.81
CA ASP A 224 7.61 -14.61 15.63
C ASP A 224 8.26 -13.21 15.71
N GLY A 225 8.01 -12.50 16.81
CA GLY A 225 8.52 -11.17 17.08
C GLY A 225 7.71 -10.04 16.44
N LYS A 226 6.53 -10.36 15.89
CA LYS A 226 5.57 -9.40 15.36
C LYS A 226 4.29 -9.43 16.19
N PHE A 227 3.60 -8.29 16.25
CA PHE A 227 2.29 -8.25 16.88
C PHE A 227 1.21 -8.83 15.98
N ASP A 228 0.26 -9.56 16.60
CA ASP A 228 -0.80 -10.26 15.92
C ASP A 228 -1.83 -9.28 15.35
N VAL A 229 -2.05 -9.36 14.05
CA VAL A 229 -3.14 -8.68 13.36
C VAL A 229 -4.46 -9.34 13.72
N GLY A 230 -5.42 -8.54 14.18
CA GLY A 230 -6.79 -8.99 14.41
C GLY A 230 -7.61 -8.99 13.14
N LEU A 231 -7.60 -7.85 12.44
CA LEU A 231 -8.25 -7.73 11.14
C LEU A 231 -7.63 -6.60 10.31
N ARG A 232 -7.97 -6.59 9.03
CA ARG A 232 -7.70 -5.50 8.10
C ARG A 232 -8.98 -4.99 7.45
N GLU A 233 -9.03 -3.68 7.24
CA GLU A 233 -10.13 -3.00 6.55
C GLU A 233 -9.62 -2.31 5.30
N ILE A 234 -10.20 -2.64 4.15
CA ILE A 234 -9.85 -2.10 2.84
C ILE A 234 -10.96 -1.16 2.39
N TYR A 235 -10.61 0.06 2.02
CA TYR A 235 -11.54 1.06 1.49
C TYR A 235 -11.09 1.59 0.14
N TYR A 236 -12.06 1.87 -0.72
CA TYR A 236 -11.83 2.37 -2.08
C TYR A 236 -12.33 3.81 -2.24
N ASN A 237 -11.64 4.61 -3.04
CA ASN A 237 -12.00 6.01 -3.22
C ASN A 237 -13.05 6.21 -4.30
N ASP A 238 -14.23 6.65 -3.89
CA ASP A 238 -15.37 6.90 -4.78
C ASP A 238 -15.23 8.21 -5.58
N ASN A 239 -14.14 8.96 -5.40
CA ASN A 239 -13.82 10.15 -6.20
C ASN A 239 -13.17 9.81 -7.56
N PHE A 240 -12.84 8.54 -7.81
CA PHE A 240 -12.25 8.07 -9.06
C PHE A 240 -13.26 7.29 -9.89
N TYR A 241 -13.11 7.38 -11.22
CA TYR A 241 -13.86 6.52 -12.15
C TYR A 241 -13.24 5.12 -12.22
N TRP A 242 -14.00 4.14 -11.75
CA TRP A 242 -13.59 2.74 -11.70
C TRP A 242 -13.95 1.98 -12.98
N GLY A 243 -13.07 1.08 -13.41
CA GLY A 243 -13.28 0.16 -14.53
C GLY A 243 -13.02 -1.30 -14.14
N ASP A 244 -13.37 -2.22 -15.04
CA ASP A 244 -13.06 -3.65 -14.95
C ASP A 244 -12.23 -4.05 -16.19
N GLY A 245 -10.91 -4.03 -16.05
CA GLY A 245 -9.93 -4.18 -17.14
C GLY A 245 -9.54 -2.89 -17.86
N GLU A 246 -10.00 -1.73 -17.37
CA GLU A 246 -9.74 -0.39 -17.95
C GLU A 246 -9.75 0.70 -16.88
N LEU A 247 -9.38 1.95 -17.25
CA LEU A 247 -9.30 3.10 -16.34
C LEU A 247 -8.49 2.79 -15.06
N VAL A 248 -9.03 3.15 -13.89
CA VAL A 248 -8.62 2.62 -12.59
C VAL A 248 -9.33 1.28 -12.41
N ASP A 249 -8.59 0.21 -12.65
CA ASP A 249 -9.14 -1.15 -12.65
C ASP A 249 -9.37 -1.66 -11.22
N VAL A 250 -10.61 -2.06 -10.91
CA VAL A 250 -10.99 -2.55 -9.58
C VAL A 250 -10.17 -3.79 -9.20
N GLU A 251 -9.99 -4.74 -10.11
CA GLU A 251 -9.25 -5.97 -9.80
C GLU A 251 -7.79 -5.66 -9.45
N THR A 252 -7.14 -4.76 -10.19
CA THR A 252 -5.76 -4.36 -9.91
C THR A 252 -5.61 -3.71 -8.54
N ILE A 253 -6.51 -2.80 -8.17
CA ILE A 253 -6.45 -2.14 -6.86
C ILE A 253 -6.82 -3.14 -5.76
N ALA A 254 -7.86 -3.95 -5.96
CA ALA A 254 -8.22 -5.00 -5.00
C ALA A 254 -7.08 -6.01 -4.80
N LEU A 255 -6.35 -6.38 -5.84
CA LEU A 255 -5.19 -7.27 -5.76
C LEU A 255 -4.06 -6.64 -4.94
N HIS A 256 -3.80 -5.34 -5.12
CA HIS A 256 -2.83 -4.59 -4.33
C HIS A 256 -3.24 -4.49 -2.86
N GLU A 257 -4.45 -4.00 -2.58
CA GLU A 257 -4.93 -3.81 -1.21
C GLU A 257 -5.11 -5.14 -0.48
N MET A 258 -5.55 -6.20 -1.16
CA MET A 258 -5.55 -7.53 -0.57
C MET A 258 -4.14 -8.06 -0.32
N GLY A 259 -3.13 -7.61 -1.06
CA GLY A 259 -1.73 -7.87 -0.73
C GLY A 259 -1.37 -7.30 0.64
N HIS A 260 -1.72 -6.05 0.93
CA HIS A 260 -1.62 -5.49 2.29
C HIS A 260 -2.48 -6.26 3.28
N GLY A 261 -3.70 -6.62 2.87
CA GLY A 261 -4.60 -7.56 3.52
C GLY A 261 -3.92 -8.86 3.94
N LEU A 262 -2.93 -9.32 3.17
CA LEU A 262 -2.14 -10.54 3.38
C LEU A 262 -0.67 -10.22 3.75
N SER A 263 -0.46 -9.11 4.47
CA SER A 263 0.81 -8.74 5.10
C SER A 263 1.95 -8.36 4.14
N GLN A 264 1.66 -8.14 2.86
CA GLN A 264 2.63 -7.53 1.93
C GLN A 264 2.80 -6.05 2.26
N GLY A 265 4.06 -5.60 2.29
CA GLY A 265 4.38 -4.16 2.23
C GLY A 265 4.48 -3.66 0.80
N HIS A 266 4.56 -2.34 0.61
CA HIS A 266 4.97 -1.80 -0.68
C HIS A 266 6.37 -2.28 -1.06
N PHE A 267 6.64 -2.28 -2.36
CA PHE A 267 7.96 -2.60 -2.87
C PHE A 267 8.25 -1.94 -4.21
N GLY A 268 9.52 -1.58 -4.38
CA GLY A 268 10.08 -1.09 -5.62
C GLY A 268 10.18 0.42 -5.65
N LYS A 269 10.54 0.94 -6.82
CA LYS A 269 10.76 2.37 -7.02
C LYS A 269 10.09 2.81 -8.31
N ALA A 270 9.40 3.95 -8.26
CA ALA A 270 9.00 4.68 -9.45
C ALA A 270 9.75 6.00 -9.56
N PHE A 271 10.19 6.34 -10.77
CA PHE A 271 10.85 7.59 -11.03
C PHE A 271 10.54 8.15 -12.42
N ILE A 272 10.42 9.47 -12.51
CA ILE A 272 10.26 10.17 -13.79
C ILE A 272 11.62 10.27 -14.48
N LYS A 273 11.72 9.78 -15.71
CA LYS A 273 12.90 9.94 -16.57
C LYS A 273 13.05 11.39 -17.03
N ASN A 274 14.25 11.74 -17.47
CA ASN A 274 14.58 13.04 -18.09
C ASN A 274 13.70 13.45 -19.30
N LYS A 275 12.87 12.54 -19.83
CA LYS A 275 11.93 12.77 -20.94
C LYS A 275 10.45 12.70 -20.52
N GLY A 276 10.15 12.78 -19.22
CA GLY A 276 8.79 12.79 -18.68
C GLY A 276 8.13 11.42 -18.53
N GLY A 277 8.70 10.35 -19.08
CA GLY A 277 8.16 8.99 -18.90
C GLY A 277 8.45 8.42 -17.51
N ILE A 278 7.47 7.76 -16.89
CA ILE A 278 7.64 7.07 -15.60
C ILE A 278 8.30 5.70 -15.84
N GLN A 279 9.27 5.34 -15.00
CA GLN A 279 9.86 3.99 -14.96
C GLN A 279 9.71 3.38 -13.58
N PHE A 280 9.38 2.09 -13.57
CA PHE A 280 9.31 1.24 -12.39
C PHE A 280 10.52 0.31 -12.31
N ALA A 281 11.00 0.04 -11.10
CA ALA A 281 12.13 -0.84 -10.85
C ALA A 281 11.95 -1.61 -9.52
N PRO A 282 11.40 -2.84 -9.54
CA PRO A 282 10.63 -3.44 -10.64
C PRO A 282 9.20 -2.88 -10.72
N ARG A 283 8.51 -3.20 -11.83
CA ARG A 283 7.05 -3.10 -11.89
C ARG A 283 6.46 -4.31 -11.15
N ALA A 284 5.60 -4.06 -10.18
CA ALA A 284 5.02 -5.04 -9.28
C ALA A 284 3.58 -4.67 -8.93
N VAL A 285 2.79 -5.63 -8.45
CA VAL A 285 1.46 -5.36 -7.91
C VAL A 285 1.58 -4.47 -6.69
N MET A 286 2.53 -4.75 -5.79
CA MET A 286 2.75 -3.98 -4.55
C MET A 286 3.55 -2.68 -4.75
N ASN A 287 3.56 -2.10 -5.95
CA ASN A 287 4.10 -0.75 -6.13
C ASN A 287 3.15 0.29 -5.50
N ALA A 288 3.68 1.28 -4.78
CA ALA A 288 2.88 2.32 -4.10
C ALA A 288 2.13 3.26 -5.07
N SER A 289 2.40 3.19 -6.37
CA SER A 289 1.61 3.88 -7.40
C SER A 289 1.05 2.90 -8.40
N TYR A 290 -0.18 3.17 -8.84
CA TYR A 290 -0.85 2.43 -9.89
C TYR A 290 -0.08 2.54 -11.21
N THR A 291 0.19 1.38 -11.81
CA THR A 291 1.03 1.28 -13.02
C THR A 291 0.25 0.81 -14.24
N GLY A 292 -1.08 0.96 -14.20
CA GLY A 292 -2.02 0.35 -15.14
C GLY A 292 -2.47 -1.04 -14.68
N VAL A 293 -3.32 -1.67 -15.48
CA VAL A 293 -3.91 -2.98 -15.19
C VAL A 293 -2.84 -4.04 -14.89
N GLN A 294 -2.96 -4.69 -13.73
CA GLN A 294 -2.14 -5.79 -13.25
C GLN A 294 -3.01 -6.79 -12.46
N THR A 295 -3.17 -8.00 -13.00
CA THR A 295 -4.02 -9.05 -12.43
C THR A 295 -3.25 -10.35 -12.15
N GLN A 296 -1.92 -10.25 -12.02
CA GLN A 296 -1.05 -11.42 -11.87
C GLN A 296 0.06 -11.16 -10.86
N ILE A 297 0.22 -12.09 -9.92
CA ILE A 297 1.33 -12.12 -8.96
C ILE A 297 2.57 -12.68 -9.65
N LYS A 298 3.66 -11.90 -9.67
CA LYS A 298 4.92 -12.28 -10.31
C LYS A 298 6.12 -11.83 -9.50
N GLY A 299 7.26 -12.47 -9.77
CA GLY A 299 8.57 -12.00 -9.33
C GLY A 299 8.62 -11.64 -7.85
N THR A 300 8.70 -10.34 -7.57
CA THR A 300 8.87 -9.84 -6.20
C THR A 300 7.64 -9.98 -5.33
N ASP A 301 6.44 -9.87 -5.89
CA ASP A 301 5.18 -10.07 -5.17
C ASP A 301 5.05 -11.53 -4.71
N ASN A 302 5.31 -12.47 -5.63
CA ASN A 302 5.34 -13.91 -5.31
C ASN A 302 6.39 -14.23 -4.22
N GLY A 303 7.59 -13.66 -4.34
CA GLY A 303 8.65 -13.88 -3.35
C GLY A 303 8.30 -13.33 -1.96
N GLY A 304 7.64 -12.17 -1.88
CA GLY A 304 7.13 -11.62 -0.63
C GLY A 304 6.09 -12.55 0.00
N HIS A 305 5.12 -12.98 -0.81
CA HIS A 305 4.05 -13.90 -0.40
C HIS A 305 4.56 -15.22 0.14
N CYS A 306 5.41 -15.90 -0.61
CA CYS A 306 6.02 -17.15 -0.16
C CYS A 306 6.86 -16.96 1.11
N GLY A 307 7.48 -15.80 1.26
CA GLY A 307 8.26 -15.48 2.45
C GLY A 307 7.42 -15.31 3.71
N ILE A 308 6.13 -14.96 3.57
CA ILE A 308 5.19 -14.78 4.69
C ILE A 308 4.41 -16.08 4.91
N TRP A 309 3.73 -16.57 3.87
CA TRP A 309 2.72 -17.61 3.96
C TRP A 309 3.23 -19.02 3.62
N GLY A 310 4.49 -19.15 3.19
CA GLY A 310 5.01 -20.43 2.69
C GLY A 310 5.14 -21.54 3.73
N ASN A 311 5.08 -21.19 5.02
CA ASN A 311 5.10 -22.14 6.12
C ASN A 311 3.82 -22.08 6.98
N TRP A 312 2.81 -21.32 6.54
CA TRP A 312 1.50 -21.28 7.19
C TRP A 312 0.85 -22.68 7.24
N PRO A 313 0.12 -23.03 8.32
CA PRO A 313 -0.09 -22.31 9.58
C PRO A 313 0.99 -22.61 10.64
N ASN A 314 2.17 -23.10 10.26
CA ASN A 314 3.23 -23.53 11.17
C ASN A 314 4.29 -22.45 11.44
N ASN A 315 3.95 -21.18 11.21
CA ASN A 315 4.84 -20.04 11.45
C ASN A 315 5.04 -19.79 12.94
#